data_AF-A0A7S3KHX3-F1
#
_entry.id   AF-A0A7S3KHX3-F1
#
_cell.length_a   1.000
_cell.length_b   1.000
_cell.length_c   1.000
_cell.angle_alpha   90.00
_cell.angle_beta   90.00
_cell.angle_gamma   90.00
#
_symmetry.space_group_name_H-M   'P 1'
#
loop_
_entity.id
_entity.type
_entity.pdbx_description
1 polymer ?
#
loop_
_entity_poly.entity_id
_entity_poly.type
_entity_poly.pdbx_seq_one_letter_code
_entity_poly.pdbx_strand_id
1 'polypeptide(L)'
;IGFWNRKQFVLLLIYVLLSSYLSFPILTYDLYYRLPMEYEKFNRETRSYTGFLSLAIILFGWVITGAASYLMTNFLRFHIELIFSNKTTIEFLEKKGEQFESPFALSPRENWEQVFGC
;
A
#
# COMPACT_ATOMS: atom_id res chain seq x y z
N ILE A 1 5.85 -3.41 -15.92
CA ILE A 1 7.13 -3.55 -15.16
C ILE A 1 7.88 -4.74 -15.76
N GLY A 2 9.06 -4.50 -16.33
CA GLY A 2 9.87 -5.56 -16.98
C GLY A 2 10.94 -6.14 -16.05
N PHE A 3 11.73 -7.09 -16.56
CA PHE A 3 12.79 -7.80 -15.81
C PHE A 3 13.72 -6.84 -15.05
N TRP A 4 14.27 -5.83 -15.73
CA TRP A 4 15.22 -4.86 -15.16
C TRP A 4 14.66 -4.02 -14.01
N ASN A 5 13.35 -3.74 -14.02
CA ASN A 5 12.70 -2.85 -13.05
C ASN A 5 11.90 -3.62 -11.99
N ARG A 6 11.86 -4.96 -12.06
CA ARG A 6 11.07 -5.79 -11.13
C ARG A 6 11.51 -5.58 -9.68
N LYS A 7 12.83 -5.58 -9.42
CA LYS A 7 13.39 -5.33 -8.09
C LYS A 7 13.03 -3.94 -7.55
N GLN A 8 13.28 -2.90 -8.35
CA GLN A 8 13.02 -1.50 -7.96
C GLN A 8 11.54 -1.27 -7.66
N PHE A 9 10.66 -1.88 -8.45
CA PHE A 9 9.22 -1.80 -8.25
C PHE A 9 8.76 -2.47 -6.94
N VAL A 10 9.25 -3.68 -6.65
CA VAL A 10 8.90 -4.37 -5.40
C VAL A 10 9.44 -3.60 -4.19
N LEU A 11 10.65 -3.06 -4.29
CA LEU A 11 11.21 -2.18 -3.25
C LEU A 11 10.37 -0.91 -3.06
N LEU A 12 9.93 -0.27 -4.14
CA LEU A 12 9.01 0.88 -4.06
C LEU A 12 7.73 0.52 -3.32
N LEU A 13 7.12 -0.63 -3.62
CA LEU A 13 5.91 -1.09 -2.92
C LEU A 13 6.16 -1.29 -1.43
N ILE A 14 7.30 -1.88 -1.05
CA ILE A 14 7.69 -2.05 0.35
C ILE A 14 7.85 -0.68 1.03
N TYR A 15 8.54 0.28 0.39
CA TYR A 15 8.71 1.62 0.98
C TYR A 15 7.40 2.37 1.14
N VAL A 16 6.49 2.29 0.17
CA VAL A 16 5.16 2.90 0.26
C VAL A 16 4.32 2.20 1.34
N LEU A 17 4.45 0.88 1.48
CA LEU A 17 3.76 0.15 2.55
C LEU A 17 4.29 0.56 3.93
N LEU A 18 5.60 0.62 4.11
CA LEU A 18 6.21 1.04 5.37
C LEU A 18 5.82 2.48 5.73
N SER A 19 5.90 3.42 4.78
CA SER A 19 5.54 4.81 5.04
C SER A 19 4.05 4.97 5.37
N SER A 20 3.16 4.21 4.71
CA SER A 20 1.72 4.24 4.98
C SER A 20 1.38 3.61 6.34
N TYR A 21 2.01 2.49 6.71
CA TYR A 21 1.86 1.87 8.04
C TYR A 21 2.41 2.73 9.18
N LEU A 22 3.47 3.52 8.95
CA LEU A 22 3.96 4.47 9.94
C LEU A 22 3.06 5.71 10.06
N SER A 23 2.49 6.17 8.95
CA SER A 23 1.64 7.36 8.92
C SER A 23 0.22 7.09 9.45
N PHE A 24 -0.32 5.88 9.25
CA PHE A 24 -1.70 5.56 9.60
C PHE A 24 -2.00 5.66 11.11
N PRO A 25 -1.15 5.19 12.05
CA PRO A 25 -1.34 5.40 13.48
C PRO A 25 -1.33 6.88 13.88
N ILE A 26 -0.45 7.69 13.26
CA ILE A 26 -0.36 9.13 13.51
C ILE A 26 -1.66 9.83 13.06
N LEU A 27 -2.14 9.51 11.85
CA LEU A 27 -3.41 10.06 11.36
C LEU A 27 -4.62 9.55 12.15
N THR A 28 -4.54 8.34 12.69
CA THR A 28 -5.57 7.79 13.57
C THR A 28 -5.60 8.54 14.89
N TYR A 29 -4.44 8.89 15.45
CA TYR A 29 -4.36 9.77 16.62
C TYR A 29 -4.98 11.15 16.33
N ASP A 30 -4.67 11.75 15.19
CA ASP A 30 -5.28 13.02 14.76
C ASP A 30 -6.80 12.89 14.60
N LEU A 31 -7.29 11.77 14.05
CA LEU A 31 -8.73 11.51 13.94
C LEU A 31 -9.41 11.43 15.31
N TYR A 32 -8.83 10.72 16.28
CA TYR A 32 -9.47 10.52 17.59
C TYR A 32 -9.39 11.75 18.50
N TYR A 33 -8.24 12.43 18.53
CA TYR A 33 -8.02 13.53 19.48
C TYR A 33 -8.17 14.91 18.84
N ARG A 34 -7.71 15.08 17.61
CA ARG A 34 -7.69 16.40 16.94
C ARG A 34 -9.02 16.73 16.31
N LEU A 35 -9.70 15.76 15.69
CA LEU A 35 -10.99 15.98 15.02
C LEU A 35 -12.06 16.57 15.96
N PRO A 36 -12.31 16.05 17.18
CA PRO A 36 -13.34 16.61 18.06
C PRO A 36 -12.98 18.04 18.50
N MET A 37 -11.70 18.29 18.81
CA MET A 37 -11.24 19.63 19.21
C MET A 37 -11.42 20.65 18.09
N GLU A 38 -11.05 20.29 16.85
CA GLU A 38 -11.21 21.16 15.68
C GLU A 38 -12.68 21.36 15.33
N TYR A 39 -13.53 20.35 15.53
CA TYR A 39 -14.97 20.45 15.33
C TYR A 39 -15.61 21.43 16.30
N GLU A 40 -15.24 21.37 17.57
CA GLU A 40 -15.73 22.33 18.58
C GLU A 40 -15.31 23.77 18.28
N LYS A 41 -14.04 23.98 17.87
CA LYS A 41 -13.55 25.31 17.46
C LYS A 41 -14.34 25.84 16.27
N PHE A 42 -14.52 25.02 15.25
CA PHE A 42 -15.29 25.37 14.05
C PHE A 42 -16.74 25.76 14.38
N ASN A 43 -17.35 25.08 15.34
CA ASN A 43 -18.72 25.37 15.75
C ASN A 43 -18.84 26.66 16.59
N ARG A 44 -17.81 27.02 17.38
CA ARG A 44 -17.81 28.24 18.22
C ARG A 44 -17.40 29.50 17.46
N GLU A 45 -16.39 29.45 16.60
CA GLU A 45 -15.74 30.64 16.01
C GLU A 45 -16.34 31.09 14.67
N THR A 46 -17.62 30.83 14.42
CA THR A 46 -18.33 31.24 13.17
C THR A 46 -17.80 30.53 11.92
N ARG A 47 -18.18 29.24 11.73
CA ARG A 47 -18.07 28.44 10.49
C ARG A 47 -17.08 28.94 9.41
N SER A 48 -15.82 29.11 9.81
CA SER A 48 -14.81 29.69 8.93
C SER A 48 -14.41 28.65 7.90
N TYR A 49 -14.17 29.09 6.66
CA TYR A 49 -13.71 28.22 5.57
C TYR A 49 -12.44 27.45 5.95
N THR A 50 -11.54 28.08 6.71
CA THR A 50 -10.30 27.47 7.20
C THR A 50 -10.54 26.29 8.16
N GLY A 51 -11.51 26.41 9.07
CA GLY A 51 -11.87 25.34 10.00
C GLY A 51 -12.54 24.15 9.30
N PHE A 52 -13.39 24.42 8.31
CA PHE A 52 -13.96 23.36 7.47
C PHE A 52 -12.87 22.60 6.70
N LEU A 53 -11.91 23.32 6.09
CA LEU A 53 -10.80 22.69 5.40
C LEU A 53 -9.93 21.83 6.33
N SER A 54 -9.65 22.30 7.56
CA SER A 54 -8.91 21.53 8.57
C SER A 54 -9.57 20.17 8.84
N LEU A 55 -10.88 20.17 9.10
CA LEU A 55 -11.67 18.95 9.32
C LEU A 55 -11.67 18.02 8.11
N ALA A 56 -11.88 18.59 6.91
CA ALA A 56 -11.89 17.84 5.66
C ALA A 56 -10.52 17.18 5.41
N ILE A 57 -9.41 17.87 5.66
CA ILE A 57 -8.06 17.35 5.49
C ILE A 57 -7.79 16.18 6.44
N ILE A 58 -8.18 16.27 7.71
CA ILE A 58 -7.98 15.19 8.69
C ILE A 58 -8.75 13.93 8.24
N LEU A 59 -10.04 14.08 7.89
CA LEU A 59 -10.88 12.95 7.46
C LEU A 59 -10.37 12.34 6.14
N PHE A 60 -10.10 13.19 5.15
CA PHE A 60 -9.64 12.75 3.84
C PHE A 60 -8.27 12.09 3.90
N GLY A 61 -7.34 12.67 4.66
CA GLY A 61 -6.00 12.11 4.89
C GLY A 61 -6.07 10.74 5.54
N TRP A 62 -6.93 10.56 6.55
CA TRP A 62 -7.13 9.28 7.22
C TRP A 62 -7.70 8.23 6.26
N VAL A 63 -8.75 8.57 5.50
CA VAL A 63 -9.40 7.66 4.54
C VAL A 63 -8.43 7.23 3.44
N ILE A 64 -7.74 8.19 2.80
CA ILE A 64 -6.78 7.87 1.72
C ILE A 64 -5.64 7.02 2.24
N THR A 65 -5.07 7.35 3.40
CA THR A 65 -3.94 6.60 3.93
C THR A 65 -4.35 5.18 4.35
N GLY A 66 -5.55 5.02 4.94
CA GLY A 66 -6.10 3.71 5.24
C GLY A 66 -6.36 2.87 3.97
N ALA A 67 -6.99 3.47 2.96
CA ALA A 67 -7.24 2.81 1.68
C ALA A 67 -5.93 2.43 0.97
N ALA A 68 -4.94 3.34 0.94
CA ALA A 68 -3.63 3.08 0.37
C ALA A 68 -2.91 1.94 1.12
N SER A 69 -2.90 1.94 2.45
CA SER A 69 -2.29 0.88 3.26
C SER A 69 -2.91 -0.48 2.93
N TYR A 70 -4.24 -0.55 2.86
CA TYR A 70 -4.97 -1.78 2.52
C TYR A 70 -4.67 -2.28 1.10
N LEU A 71 -4.75 -1.39 0.10
CA LEU A 71 -4.49 -1.73 -1.30
C LEU A 71 -3.03 -2.16 -1.50
N MET A 72 -2.08 -1.43 -0.94
CA MET A 72 -0.65 -1.73 -1.06
C MET A 72 -0.30 -3.05 -0.36
N THR A 73 -0.95 -3.40 0.75
CA THR A 73 -0.76 -4.70 1.41
C THR A 73 -1.16 -5.85 0.49
N ASN A 74 -2.36 -5.78 -0.08
CA ASN A 74 -2.86 -6.82 -0.99
C ASN A 74 -2.00 -6.90 -2.26
N PHE A 75 -1.59 -5.75 -2.77
CA PHE A 75 -0.78 -5.66 -3.97
C PHE A 75 0.63 -6.19 -3.74
N LEU A 76 1.27 -5.88 -2.61
CA LEU A 76 2.58 -6.44 -2.25
C LEU A 76 2.48 -7.96 -2.05
N ARG A 77 1.45 -8.44 -1.35
CA ARG A 77 1.21 -9.88 -1.15
C ARG A 77 1.15 -10.62 -2.48
N PHE A 78 0.40 -10.08 -3.43
CA PHE A 78 0.32 -10.63 -4.78
C PHE A 78 1.69 -10.67 -5.48
N HIS A 79 2.50 -9.61 -5.38
CA HIS A 79 3.83 -9.59 -5.99
C HIS A 79 4.81 -10.55 -5.32
N ILE A 80 4.73 -10.71 -4.00
CA ILE A 80 5.55 -11.68 -3.27
C ILE A 80 5.21 -13.11 -3.71
N GLU A 81 3.92 -13.43 -3.87
CA GLU A 81 3.47 -14.73 -4.39
C GLU A 81 4.00 -15.01 -5.81
N LEU A 82 3.97 -13.99 -6.68
CA LEU A 82 4.56 -14.08 -8.02
C LEU A 82 6.08 -14.28 -8.00
N ILE A 83 6.79 -13.67 -7.05
CA ILE A 83 8.25 -13.86 -6.90
C ILE A 83 8.54 -15.29 -6.47
N PHE A 84 7.87 -15.79 -5.44
CA PHE A 84 8.13 -17.15 -4.94
C PHE A 84 7.77 -18.25 -5.93
N SER A 85 6.79 -18.01 -6.81
CA SER A 85 6.41 -18.94 -7.88
C SER A 85 7.14 -18.70 -9.21
N ASN A 86 8.08 -17.75 -9.24
CA ASN A 86 8.76 -17.25 -10.43
C ASN A 86 7.83 -17.03 -11.64
N LYS A 87 6.73 -16.32 -11.39
CA LYS A 87 5.73 -15.94 -12.39
C LYS A 87 5.76 -14.44 -12.61
N THR A 88 5.42 -14.04 -13.82
CA THR A 88 5.06 -12.68 -14.16
C THR A 88 3.55 -12.46 -13.96
N THR A 89 3.15 -11.21 -13.85
CA THR A 89 1.72 -10.85 -13.77
C THR A 89 0.95 -11.30 -15.00
N ILE A 90 1.58 -11.29 -16.18
CA ILE A 90 0.95 -11.73 -17.44
C ILE A 90 0.67 -13.22 -17.39
N GLU A 91 1.65 -14.05 -17.05
CA GLU A 91 1.49 -15.50 -16.94
C GLU A 91 0.42 -15.88 -15.90
N PHE A 92 0.37 -15.17 -14.77
CA PHE A 92 -0.67 -15.38 -13.76
C PHE A 92 -2.08 -15.04 -14.29
N LEU A 93 -2.22 -13.96 -15.06
CA LEU A 93 -3.51 -13.54 -15.61
C LEU A 93 -3.97 -14.43 -16.77
N GLU A 94 -3.06 -14.84 -17.65
CA GLU A 94 -3.35 -15.75 -18.77
C GLU A 94 -3.78 -17.14 -18.31
N LYS A 95 -3.26 -17.57 -17.15
CA LYS A 95 -3.53 -18.89 -16.55
C LYS A 95 -4.48 -18.83 -15.36
N LYS A 96 -5.21 -17.72 -15.21
CA LYS A 96 -6.14 -17.54 -14.10
C LYS A 96 -7.29 -18.55 -14.20
N GLY A 97 -7.36 -19.46 -13.22
CA GLY A 97 -8.36 -20.54 -13.17
C GLY A 97 -7.82 -21.90 -13.60
N GLU A 98 -6.56 -21.98 -14.04
CA GLU A 98 -5.86 -23.22 -14.36
C GLU A 98 -4.77 -23.50 -13.32
N GLN A 99 -4.49 -24.78 -13.03
CA GLN A 99 -3.29 -25.17 -12.30
C GLN A 99 -2.09 -24.99 -13.24
N PHE A 100 -1.44 -23.84 -13.16
CA PHE A 100 -0.22 -23.55 -13.92
C PHE A 100 0.98 -23.50 -12.99
N GLU A 101 1.95 -24.38 -13.20
CA GLU A 101 3.28 -24.26 -12.61
C GLU A 101 4.21 -23.59 -13.62
N SER A 102 4.96 -22.58 -13.16
CA SER A 102 5.90 -21.88 -14.04
C SER A 102 7.02 -22.84 -14.41
N PRO A 103 7.37 -23.00 -15.70
CA PRO A 103 8.52 -23.81 -16.10
C PRO A 103 9.85 -23.22 -15.60
N PHE A 104 9.81 -21.96 -15.13
CA PHE A 104 10.95 -21.25 -14.56
C PHE A 104 10.98 -21.32 -13.02
N ALA A 105 9.99 -21.96 -12.38
CA ALA A 105 9.96 -22.10 -10.92
C ALA A 105 11.06 -23.06 -10.46
N LEU A 106 11.99 -22.54 -9.66
CA LEU A 106 12.95 -23.31 -8.86
C LEU A 106 12.45 -23.38 -7.41
N SER A 107 13.34 -23.53 -6.43
CA SER A 107 12.97 -23.40 -5.03
C SER A 107 12.59 -21.95 -4.66
N PRO A 108 11.74 -21.72 -3.64
CA PRO A 108 11.34 -20.38 -3.22
C PRO A 108 12.51 -19.44 -2.91
N ARG A 109 13.61 -19.99 -2.40
CA ARG A 109 14.83 -19.23 -2.10
C ARG A 109 15.55 -18.79 -3.38
N GLU A 110 15.75 -19.72 -4.33
CA GLU A 110 16.40 -19.42 -5.61
C GLU A 110 15.58 -18.43 -6.44
N ASN A 111 14.24 -18.56 -6.42
CA ASN A 111 13.33 -17.63 -7.09
C ASN A 111 13.44 -16.21 -6.51
N TRP A 112 13.65 -16.09 -5.20
CA TRP A 112 13.89 -14.80 -4.54
C TRP A 112 15.24 -14.20 -4.95
N GLU A 113 16.30 -15.02 -4.92
CA GLU A 113 17.67 -14.63 -5.31
C GLU A 113 17.72 -14.16 -6.78
N GLN A 114 16.91 -14.74 -7.69
CA GLN A 114 16.81 -14.26 -9.08
C GLN A 114 16.30 -12.82 -9.21
N VAL A 115 15.45 -12.36 -8.28
CA VAL A 115 14.86 -11.01 -8.33
C VAL A 115 15.71 -10.00 -7.57
N PHE A 116 16.23 -10.39 -6.41
CA PHE A 116 16.95 -9.48 -5.52
C PHE A 116 18.47 -9.53 -5.68
N GLY A 117 19.00 -10.57 -6.30
CA GLY A 117 20.43 -10.91 -6.25
C GLY A 117 20.79 -11.60 -4.93
N CYS A 118 21.98 -12.21 -4.89
CA CYS A 118 22.59 -12.73 -3.68
C CYS A 118 23.10 -11.59 -2.77
#